data_AF-A0A318DMR5-F1
#
_entry.id   AF-A0A318DMR5-F1
#
_cell.length_a   1.000
_cell.length_b   1.000
_cell.length_c   1.000
_cell.angle_alpha   90.00
_cell.angle_beta   90.00
_cell.angle_gamma   90.00
#
_symmetry.space_group_name_H-M   'P 1'
#
loop_
_entity.id
_entity.type
_entity.pdbx_description
1 polymer ?
#
loop_
_entity_poly.entity_id
_entity_poly.type
_entity_poly.pdbx_seq_one_letter_code
_entity_poly.pdbx_strand_id
1 'polypeptide(L)'
;MAKHDQASLSGNAADAFTNAKNDVSLSAFAACMPKRKLDARETTFMVVAKLDDSGAVVQTWHQGDSDLATCFENQVKQAKFIHPPRSPFYTYFDVK
;
A
#
# COMPACT_ATOMS: atom_id res chain seq x y z
N MET A 1 6.38 -7.14 10.68
CA MET A 1 5.12 -6.58 11.17
C MET A 1 4.01 -6.75 10.12
N ALA A 2 4.06 -6.10 8.95
CA ALA A 2 3.00 -6.21 7.94
C ALA A 2 2.66 -7.64 7.47
N LYS A 3 3.66 -8.53 7.31
CA LYS A 3 3.43 -9.94 6.95
C LYS A 3 2.63 -10.71 8.00
N HIS A 4 2.80 -10.38 9.29
CA HIS A 4 2.08 -11.02 10.39
C HIS A 4 0.62 -10.56 10.48
N ASP A 5 0.35 -9.29 10.17
CA ASP A 5 -1.00 -8.75 10.21
C ASP A 5 -1.83 -9.19 9.02
N GLN A 6 -1.23 -9.21 7.82
CA GLN A 6 -1.87 -9.80 6.65
C GLN A 6 -2.17 -11.29 6.85
N ALA A 7 -1.28 -12.03 7.54
CA ALA A 7 -1.52 -13.43 7.89
C ALA A 7 -2.61 -13.64 8.96
N SER A 8 -3.04 -12.58 9.66
CA SER A 8 -4.14 -12.64 10.64
C SER A 8 -5.52 -12.39 10.04
N LEU A 9 -5.60 -12.01 8.77
CA LEU A 9 -6.85 -11.93 8.02
C LEU A 9 -7.29 -13.35 7.62
N SER A 10 -8.56 -13.68 7.82
CA SER A 10 -9.14 -14.96 7.39
C SER A 10 -10.52 -14.77 6.75
N GLY A 11 -10.86 -15.65 5.80
CA GLY A 11 -12.14 -15.64 5.09
C GLY A 11 -12.42 -14.33 4.34
N ASN A 12 -13.68 -13.93 4.27
CA ASN A 12 -14.16 -12.76 3.51
C ASN A 12 -13.46 -11.43 3.86
N ALA A 13 -12.95 -11.29 5.09
CA ALA A 13 -12.21 -10.10 5.49
C ALA A 13 -10.84 -10.01 4.81
N ALA A 14 -10.19 -11.15 4.53
CA ALA A 14 -8.94 -11.21 3.78
C ALA A 14 -9.15 -10.83 2.31
N ASP A 15 -10.23 -11.31 1.70
CA ASP A 15 -10.57 -11.00 0.31
C ASP A 15 -10.93 -9.52 0.14
N ALA A 16 -11.79 -8.99 1.01
CA ALA A 16 -12.17 -7.58 0.99
C ALA A 16 -10.95 -6.66 1.19
N PHE A 17 -10.03 -7.03 2.10
CA PHE A 17 -8.80 -6.27 2.33
C PHE A 17 -7.86 -6.35 1.12
N THR A 18 -7.71 -7.54 0.52
CA THR A 18 -6.89 -7.75 -0.67
C THR A 18 -7.41 -6.94 -1.85
N ASN A 19 -8.73 -6.92 -2.06
CA ASN A 19 -9.37 -6.13 -3.11
C ASN A 19 -9.14 -4.63 -2.88
N ALA A 20 -9.38 -4.13 -1.65
CA ALA A 20 -9.10 -2.73 -1.32
C ALA A 20 -7.62 -2.36 -1.54
N LYS A 21 -6.70 -3.28 -1.21
CA LYS A 21 -5.27 -3.09 -1.47
C LYS A 21 -4.97 -3.01 -2.96
N ASN A 22 -5.56 -3.88 -3.78
CA ASN A 22 -5.37 -3.88 -5.22
C ASN A 22 -5.92 -2.59 -5.85
N ASP A 23 -7.10 -2.13 -5.42
CA ASP A 23 -7.71 -0.89 -5.91
C ASP A 23 -6.84 0.33 -5.60
N VAL A 24 -6.34 0.44 -4.36
CA VAL A 24 -5.40 1.51 -3.98
C VAL A 24 -4.12 1.42 -4.82
N SER A 25 -3.60 0.21 -5.05
CA SER A 25 -2.38 0.03 -5.85
C SER A 25 -2.60 0.51 -7.29
N LEU A 26 -3.67 0.06 -7.95
CA LEU A 26 -3.99 0.41 -9.32
C LEU A 26 -4.23 1.91 -9.48
N SER A 27 -4.96 2.52 -8.54
CA SER A 27 -5.21 3.97 -8.52
C SER A 27 -3.92 4.77 -8.35
N ALA A 28 -3.06 4.37 -7.40
CA ALA A 28 -1.77 5.01 -7.17
C ALA A 28 -0.85 4.89 -8.39
N PHE A 29 -0.80 3.73 -9.04
CA PHE A 29 -0.07 3.58 -10.30
C PHE A 29 -0.62 4.46 -11.41
N ALA A 30 -1.92 4.48 -11.62
CA ALA A 30 -2.53 5.30 -12.67
C ALA A 30 -2.25 6.80 -12.47
N ALA A 31 -2.19 7.26 -11.22
CA ALA A 31 -1.88 8.64 -10.88
C ALA A 31 -0.39 8.99 -11.01
N CYS A 32 0.51 8.03 -10.72
CA CYS A 32 1.95 8.29 -10.60
C CYS A 32 2.78 7.83 -11.80
N MET A 33 2.24 6.98 -12.67
CA MET A 33 3.01 6.41 -13.77
C MET A 33 3.37 7.49 -14.81
N PRO A 34 4.66 7.75 -15.04
CA PRO A 34 5.08 8.78 -15.97
C PRO A 34 4.91 8.30 -17.42
N LYS A 35 4.78 9.23 -18.36
CA LYS A 35 4.65 8.93 -19.80
C LYS A 35 5.95 8.47 -20.46
N ARG A 36 7.06 8.40 -19.72
CA ARG A 36 8.37 7.92 -20.17
C ARG A 36 8.58 6.48 -19.74
N LYS A 37 9.50 5.78 -20.41
CA LYS A 37 9.98 4.48 -19.91
C LYS A 37 10.72 4.68 -18.59
N LEU A 38 10.38 3.84 -17.63
CA LEU A 38 11.10 3.68 -16.37
C LEU A 38 12.04 2.49 -16.48
N ASP A 39 13.19 2.58 -15.84
CA ASP A 39 14.05 1.42 -15.67
C ASP A 39 13.62 0.57 -14.46
N ALA A 40 14.22 -0.62 -14.33
CA ALA A 40 13.88 -1.56 -13.26
C ALA A 40 14.15 -1.02 -11.85
N ARG A 41 15.12 -0.11 -11.67
CA ARG A 41 15.39 0.50 -10.35
C ARG A 41 14.31 1.49 -9.97
N GLU A 42 13.75 2.19 -10.95
CA GLU A 42 12.65 3.14 -10.73
C GLU A 42 11.32 2.42 -10.42
N THR A 43 11.14 1.19 -10.91
CA THR A 43 9.95 0.35 -10.68
C THR A 43 10.11 -0.70 -9.58
N THR A 44 11.24 -0.74 -8.87
CA THR A 44 11.43 -1.69 -7.75
C THR A 44 11.41 -0.94 -6.43
N PHE A 45 10.28 -0.97 -5.74
CA PHE A 45 10.14 -0.34 -4.43
C PHE A 45 9.07 -1.03 -3.59
N MET A 46 9.15 -0.82 -2.27
CA MET A 46 8.15 -1.30 -1.32
C MET A 46 7.60 -0.10 -0.55
N VAL A 47 6.27 -0.02 -0.42
CA VAL A 47 5.61 0.95 0.45
C VAL A 47 4.92 0.20 1.58
N VAL A 48 5.08 0.67 2.81
CA VAL A 48 4.40 0.13 3.98
C VAL A 48 3.49 1.22 4.56
N ALA A 49 2.27 0.84 4.89
CA ALA A 49 1.29 1.71 5.53
C ALA A 49 0.86 1.12 6.87
N LYS A 50 0.77 1.99 7.88
CA LYS A 50 0.19 1.72 9.18
C LYS A 50 -1.22 2.30 9.20
N LEU A 51 -2.19 1.46 9.49
CA LEU A 51 -3.60 1.81 9.61
C LEU A 51 -4.00 1.89 11.09
N ASP A 52 -4.90 2.82 11.39
CA ASP A 52 -5.63 2.84 12.65
C ASP A 52 -6.82 1.86 12.64
N ASP A 53 -7.58 1.85 13.74
CA ASP A 53 -8.78 1.04 13.89
C ASP A 53 -9.90 1.43 12.92
N SER A 54 -9.89 2.68 12.43
CA SER A 54 -10.81 3.20 11.41
C SER A 54 -10.44 2.80 9.97
N GLY A 55 -9.28 2.15 9.78
CA GLY A 55 -8.72 1.83 8.47
C GLY A 55 -8.08 3.03 7.77
N ALA A 56 -7.90 4.16 8.46
CA ALA A 56 -7.21 5.31 7.93
C ALA A 56 -5.70 5.12 8.03
N VAL A 57 -4.97 5.58 7.01
CA VAL A 57 -3.51 5.53 6.98
C VAL A 57 -2.96 6.63 7.88
N VAL A 58 -2.34 6.24 8.99
CA VAL A 58 -1.75 7.18 9.97
C VAL A 58 -0.26 7.37 9.77
N GLN A 59 0.41 6.42 9.12
CA GLN A 59 1.84 6.51 8.83
C GLN A 59 2.20 5.69 7.60
N THR A 60 3.12 6.21 6.79
CA THR A 60 3.70 5.54 5.63
C THR A 60 5.21 5.64 5.68
N TRP A 61 5.87 4.68 5.04
CA TRP A 61 7.26 4.76 4.65
C TRP A 61 7.50 3.88 3.44
N HIS A 62 8.53 4.18 2.67
CA HIS A 62 8.91 3.39 1.51
C HIS A 62 10.38 2.97 1.57
N GLN A 63 10.71 1.97 0.76
CA GLN A 63 12.07 1.53 0.49
C GLN A 63 12.30 1.59 -1.02
N GLY A 64 13.27 2.41 -1.44
CA GLY A 64 13.63 2.66 -2.85
C GLY A 64 13.59 4.16 -3.17
N ASP A 65 14.61 4.70 -3.83
CA ASP A 65 14.79 6.16 -4.00
C ASP A 65 14.20 6.71 -5.32
N SER A 66 13.05 6.22 -5.77
CA SER A 66 12.43 6.69 -7.02
C SER A 66 11.34 7.72 -6.80
N ASP A 67 11.21 8.66 -7.75
CA ASP A 67 10.09 9.62 -7.78
C ASP A 67 8.73 8.89 -7.82
N LEU A 68 8.70 7.70 -8.45
CA LEU A 68 7.53 6.83 -8.48
C LEU A 68 7.21 6.31 -7.08
N ALA A 69 8.20 5.86 -6.30
CA ALA A 69 8.00 5.40 -4.92
C ALA A 69 7.45 6.51 -4.03
N THR A 70 7.98 7.73 -4.15
CA THR A 70 7.52 8.90 -3.40
C THR A 70 6.09 9.29 -3.80
N CYS A 71 5.78 9.33 -5.09
CA CYS A 71 4.41 9.61 -5.55
C CYS A 71 3.44 8.53 -5.06
N PHE A 72 3.80 7.26 -5.18
CA PHE A 72 2.99 6.14 -4.74
C PHE A 72 2.72 6.20 -3.24
N GLU A 73 3.73 6.49 -2.41
CA GLU A 73 3.56 6.70 -0.97
C GLU A 73 2.53 7.80 -0.68
N ASN A 74 2.62 8.93 -1.38
CA ASN A 74 1.69 10.04 -1.20
C ASN A 74 0.24 9.69 -1.56
N GLN A 75 0.03 8.84 -2.56
CA GLN A 75 -1.30 8.30 -2.90
C GLN A 75 -1.80 7.34 -1.81
N VAL A 76 -0.94 6.42 -1.36
CA VAL A 76 -1.27 5.48 -0.29
C VAL A 76 -1.61 6.21 1.01
N LYS A 77 -0.90 7.29 1.35
CA LYS A 77 -1.16 8.09 2.55
C LYS A 77 -2.58 8.69 2.59
N GLN A 78 -3.22 8.87 1.44
CA GLN A 78 -4.58 9.41 1.32
C GLN A 78 -5.64 8.29 1.24
N ALA A 79 -5.22 7.03 1.12
CA ALA A 79 -6.13 5.92 1.02
C ALA A 79 -6.83 5.63 2.35
N LYS A 80 -8.06 5.11 2.25
CA LYS A 80 -8.81 4.59 3.37
C LYS A 80 -9.18 3.14 3.10
N PHE A 81 -8.81 2.27 4.03
CA PHE A 81 -9.09 0.85 3.98
C PHE A 81 -10.35 0.52 4.79
N ILE A 82 -10.89 -0.67 4.57
CA ILE A 82 -11.90 -1.24 5.46
C ILE A 82 -11.32 -1.42 6.86
N HIS A 83 -12.20 -1.42 7.89
CA HIS A 83 -11.80 -1.61 9.28
C HIS A 83 -10.94 -2.87 9.45
N PRO A 84 -9.65 -2.74 9.83
CA PRO A 84 -8.81 -3.89 10.06
C PRO A 84 -9.22 -4.60 11.36
N PRO A 85 -9.05 -5.93 11.46
CA PRO A 85 -9.46 -6.68 12.65
C PRO A 85 -8.61 -6.40 13.90
N ARG A 86 -7.46 -5.74 13.73
CA ARG A 86 -6.54 -5.34 14.82
C ARG A 86 -5.95 -3.96 14.52
N SER A 87 -5.65 -3.19 15.57
CA SER A 87 -4.98 -1.89 15.47
C SER A 87 -3.74 -1.86 16.38
N PRO A 88 -2.59 -1.34 15.92
CA PRO A 88 -2.33 -0.88 14.55
C PRO A 88 -2.22 -2.04 13.56
N PHE A 89 -2.70 -1.85 12.34
CA PHE A 89 -2.58 -2.83 11.25
C PHE A 89 -1.52 -2.37 10.25
N TYR A 90 -0.55 -3.23 9.93
CA TYR A 90 0.45 -2.91 8.92
C TYR A 90 0.16 -3.64 7.61
N THR A 91 0.17 -2.91 6.50
CA THR A 91 0.08 -3.47 5.15
C THR A 91 1.26 -3.02 4.29
N TYR A 92 1.62 -3.82 3.29
CA TYR A 92 2.67 -3.47 2.34
C TYR A 92 2.22 -3.67 0.90
N PHE A 93 2.83 -2.84 0.05
CA PHE A 93 2.73 -2.81 -1.40
C PHE A 93 4.11 -3.13 -1.94
N ASP A 94 4.23 -4.22 -2.68
CA ASP A 94 5.47 -4.62 -3.35
C ASP A 94 5.30 -4.35 -4.84
N VAL A 95 6.16 -3.50 -5.38
CA VAL A 95 6.12 -3.05 -6.77
C VAL A 95 7.42 -3.49 -7.44
N LYS A 96 7.29 -4.22 -8.55
CA LYS A 96 8.38 -4.81 -9.33
C LYS A 96 8.08 -4.71 -10.82
#